data_AF-A0A929F0H9-F1
#
_entry.id   AF-A0A929F0H9-F1
#
_cell.length_a   1.000
_cell.length_b   1.000
_cell.length_c   1.000
_cell.angle_alpha   90.00
_cell.angle_beta   90.00
_cell.angle_gamma   90.00
#
_symmetry.space_group_name_H-M   'P 1'
#
loop_
_entity.id
_entity.type
_entity.pdbx_description
1 polymer ?
#
loop_
_entity_poly.entity_id
_entity_poly.type
_entity_poly.pdbx_seq_one_letter_code
_entity_poly.pdbx_strand_id
1 'polypeptide(L)'
;MSDQEKEQPVAQQEQDKDASLKPLHVVGSVFAAGLGVQSSKNRERDFKQGRFGVFIAAGIIFTLLFIGTVVTVVQLVLKGSGN
;
A
#
# COMPACT_ATOMS: atom_id res chain seq x y z
N MET A 1 4.63 -54.91 0.17
CA MET A 1 4.83 -54.93 -1.29
C MET A 1 3.50 -54.54 -1.93
N SER A 2 3.15 -53.27 -2.11
CA SER A 2 3.85 -52.00 -2.02
C SER A 2 2.74 -50.97 -1.72
N ASP A 3 2.85 -50.14 -0.68
CA ASP A 3 3.51 -48.83 -0.76
C ASP A 3 3.36 -48.18 -2.14
N GLN A 4 2.24 -47.47 -2.34
CA GLN A 4 2.27 -46.16 -2.99
C GLN A 4 0.96 -45.41 -2.76
N GLU A 5 0.79 -44.94 -1.53
CA GLU A 5 0.20 -43.62 -1.32
C GLU A 5 1.20 -42.64 -1.94
N LYS A 6 1.01 -42.31 -3.23
CA LYS A 6 1.78 -41.24 -3.86
C LYS A 6 1.28 -39.92 -3.29
N GLU A 7 1.98 -39.47 -2.27
CA GLU A 7 2.03 -38.08 -1.85
C GLU A 7 2.15 -37.18 -3.08
N GLN A 8 1.12 -36.38 -3.34
CA GLN A 8 1.22 -35.27 -4.28
C GLN A 8 1.45 -33.97 -3.50
N PRO A 9 2.47 -33.17 -3.85
CA PRO A 9 2.95 -32.08 -3.00
C PRO A 9 1.96 -30.92 -2.95
N VAL A 10 1.78 -30.37 -1.76
CA VAL A 10 1.00 -29.17 -1.47
C VAL A 10 1.65 -27.93 -2.10
N ALA A 11 0.78 -27.10 -2.69
CA ALA A 11 0.92 -25.68 -3.01
C ALA A 11 1.84 -25.26 -4.16
N GLN A 12 1.20 -24.80 -5.24
CA GLN A 12 1.53 -23.51 -5.86
C GLN A 12 0.27 -22.89 -6.46
N GLN A 13 0.02 -21.65 -6.04
CA GLN A 13 -1.17 -20.86 -6.33
C GLN A 13 -1.31 -20.60 -7.83
N GLU A 14 -2.43 -21.03 -8.40
CA GLU A 14 -2.87 -20.60 -9.72
C GLU A 14 -3.30 -19.13 -9.65
N GLN A 15 -2.44 -18.26 -10.17
CA GLN A 15 -2.79 -16.87 -10.44
C GLN A 15 -3.60 -16.85 -11.73
N ASP A 16 -4.91 -17.09 -11.58
CA ASP A 16 -5.84 -17.09 -12.69
C ASP A 16 -6.06 -15.65 -13.18
N LYS A 17 -5.48 -15.38 -14.35
CA LYS A 17 -5.66 -14.15 -15.11
C LYS A 17 -6.88 -14.32 -16.00
N ASP A 18 -8.04 -13.84 -15.56
CA ASP A 18 -9.06 -13.18 -16.40
C ASP A 18 -10.37 -13.00 -15.61
N ALA A 19 -10.34 -12.11 -14.63
CA ALA A 19 -11.56 -11.43 -14.22
C ALA A 19 -11.37 -9.97 -14.59
N SER A 20 -12.15 -9.48 -15.55
CA SER A 20 -12.31 -8.05 -15.84
C SER A 20 -12.17 -7.26 -14.53
N LEU A 21 -11.09 -6.45 -14.44
CA LEU A 21 -10.76 -5.70 -13.23
C LEU A 21 -11.94 -4.79 -12.95
N LYS A 22 -12.83 -5.23 -12.06
CA LYS A 22 -14.01 -4.47 -11.68
C LYS A 22 -13.52 -3.08 -11.26
N PRO A 23 -14.13 -1.98 -11.73
CA PRO A 23 -13.69 -0.62 -11.39
C PRO A 23 -13.52 -0.41 -9.88
N LEU A 24 -14.32 -1.12 -9.08
CA LEU A 24 -14.21 -1.19 -7.63
C LEU A 24 -12.88 -1.78 -7.10
N HIS A 25 -12.29 -2.77 -7.78
CA HIS A 25 -10.97 -3.32 -7.45
C HIS A 25 -9.87 -2.30 -7.75
N VAL A 26 -10.04 -1.54 -8.83
CA VAL A 26 -9.11 -0.48 -9.21
C VAL A 26 -9.11 0.63 -8.16
N VAL A 27 -10.29 1.07 -7.68
CA VAL A 27 -10.38 2.03 -6.57
C VAL A 27 -9.78 1.47 -5.27
N GLY A 28 -10.06 0.21 -4.94
CA GLY A 28 -9.47 -0.45 -3.77
C GLY A 28 -7.93 -0.52 -3.83
N SER A 29 -7.38 -0.77 -5.01
CA SER A 29 -5.93 -0.77 -5.26
C SER A 29 -5.33 0.63 -5.12
N VAL A 30 -6.01 1.66 -5.63
CA VAL A 30 -5.58 3.06 -5.51
C VAL A 30 -5.53 3.54 -4.05
N PHE A 31 -6.51 3.12 -3.24
CA PHE A 31 -6.52 3.41 -1.81
C PHE A 31 -5.47 2.63 -1.02
N ALA A 32 -5.27 1.34 -1.31
CA ALA A 32 -4.20 0.55 -0.70
C ALA A 32 -2.81 1.13 -1.02
N ALA A 33 -2.63 1.59 -2.27
CA ALA A 33 -1.42 2.27 -2.72
C ALA A 33 -1.20 3.64 -2.03
N GLY A 34 -2.26 4.41 -1.78
CA GLY A 34 -2.19 5.68 -1.05
C GLY A 34 -1.90 5.54 0.45
N LEU A 35 -2.24 4.38 1.03
CA LEU A 35 -2.07 4.07 2.45
C LEU A 35 -0.78 3.29 2.76
N GLY A 36 0.10 3.07 1.78
CA GLY A 36 1.39 2.41 2.01
C GLY A 36 1.30 0.89 2.15
N VAL A 37 0.35 0.23 1.46
CA VAL A 37 0.28 -1.24 1.37
C VAL A 37 1.49 -1.76 0.60
N GLN A 38 2.58 -1.90 1.34
CA GLN A 38 3.78 -2.54 0.89
C GLN A 38 3.60 -4.06 1.03
N SER A 39 3.84 -4.79 -0.06
CA SER A 39 3.89 -6.26 -0.04
C SER A 39 4.72 -6.77 1.15
N SER A 40 4.25 -7.82 1.80
CA SER A 40 4.88 -8.44 2.99
C SER A 40 6.38 -8.71 2.79
N LYS A 41 6.78 -9.10 1.56
CA LYS A 41 8.18 -9.32 1.17
C LYS A 41 9.04 -8.07 1.32
N ASN A 42 8.53 -6.92 0.93
CA ASN A 42 9.27 -5.66 0.97
C ASN A 42 9.35 -5.17 2.43
N ARG A 43 8.25 -5.33 3.16
CA ARG A 43 8.17 -5.04 4.59
C ARG A 43 9.21 -5.86 5.38
N GLU A 44 9.27 -7.16 5.17
CA GLU A 44 10.18 -8.06 5.89
C GLU A 44 11.67 -7.78 5.59
N ARG A 45 12.00 -7.43 4.35
CA ARG A 45 13.36 -6.97 3.99
C ARG A 45 13.74 -5.69 4.73
N ASP A 46 12.83 -4.72 4.75
CA ASP A 46 13.11 -3.40 5.33
C ASP A 46 13.18 -3.47 6.88
N PHE A 47 12.42 -4.38 7.49
CA PHE A 47 12.51 -4.68 8.93
C PHE A 47 13.77 -5.46 9.30
N LYS A 48 14.18 -6.46 8.51
CA LYS A 48 15.42 -7.22 8.75
C LYS A 48 16.68 -6.35 8.58
N GLN A 49 16.61 -5.31 7.76
CA GLN A 49 17.71 -4.36 7.55
C GLN A 49 17.72 -3.19 8.56
N GLY A 50 16.81 -3.16 9.54
CA GLY A 50 16.78 -2.13 10.58
C GLY A 50 16.31 -0.75 10.12
N ARG A 51 15.69 -0.63 8.93
CA ARG A 51 15.36 0.65 8.28
C ARG A 51 14.02 1.26 8.72
N PHE A 52 13.43 0.77 9.81
CA PHE A 52 12.13 1.21 10.31
C PHE A 52 12.06 2.72 10.57
N GLY A 53 13.14 3.33 11.08
CA GLY A 53 13.20 4.78 11.31
C GLY A 53 13.03 5.62 10.04
N VAL A 54 13.43 5.10 8.87
CA VAL A 54 13.27 5.79 7.58
C VAL A 54 11.79 5.90 7.20
N PHE A 55 10.98 4.87 7.51
CA PHE A 55 9.53 4.89 7.25
C PHE A 55 8.80 5.87 8.17
N ILE A 56 9.21 5.96 9.43
CA ILE A 56 8.66 6.94 10.38
C ILE A 56 9.00 8.36 9.93
N ALA A 57 10.27 8.62 9.59
CA ALA A 57 10.68 9.93 9.12
C ALA A 57 9.94 10.32 7.83
N ALA A 58 9.80 9.39 6.87
CA ALA A 58 9.04 9.61 5.65
C ALA A 58 7.57 9.92 5.93
N GLY A 59 6.94 9.19 6.86
CA GLY A 59 5.57 9.45 7.29
C GLY A 59 5.40 10.84 7.91
N ILE A 60 6.29 11.25 8.80
CA ILE A 60 6.25 12.57 9.44
C ILE A 60 6.40 13.69 8.40
N ILE A 61 7.38 13.57 7.49
CA ILE A 61 7.61 14.56 6.43
C ILE A 61 6.37 14.66 5.54
N PHE A 62 5.79 13.53 5.13
CA PHE A 62 4.58 13.49 4.33
C PHE A 62 3.40 14.16 5.05
N THR A 63 3.20 13.90 6.34
CA THR A 63 2.13 14.51 7.13
C THR A 63 2.28 16.02 7.24
N LEU A 64 3.49 16.51 7.49
CA LEU A 64 3.75 17.95 7.58
C LEU A 64 3.47 18.65 6.24
N LEU A 65 3.90 18.06 5.13
CA LEU A 65 3.62 18.56 3.79
C LEU A 65 2.11 18.57 3.48
N PHE A 66 1.40 17.51 3.86
CA PHE A 66 -0.05 17.43 3.71
C PHE A 66 -0.76 18.55 4.48
N ILE A 67 -0.40 18.76 5.75
CA ILE A 67 -0.95 19.84 6.58
C ILE A 67 -0.66 21.20 5.95
N GLY A 68 0.59 21.46 5.55
CA GLY A 68 0.96 22.72 4.89
C GLY A 68 0.15 22.99 3.62
N THR A 69 -0.09 21.94 2.83
CA THR A 69 -0.94 22.00 1.64
C THR A 69 -2.36 22.41 1.99
N VAL A 70 -2.99 21.73 2.95
CA VAL A 70 -4.36 22.04 3.39
C VAL A 70 -4.47 23.46 3.93
N VAL A 71 -3.52 23.89 4.78
CA VAL A 71 -3.48 25.25 5.33
C VAL A 71 -3.37 26.28 4.22
N THR A 72 -2.50 26.06 3.24
CA THR A 72 -2.32 26.97 2.09
C THR A 72 -3.61 27.09 1.30
N VAL A 73 -4.27 25.96 0.99
CA VAL A 73 -5.57 25.95 0.29
C VAL A 73 -6.62 26.73 1.08
N VAL A 74 -6.72 26.49 2.39
CA VAL A 74 -7.68 27.22 3.25
C VAL A 74 -7.39 28.72 3.25
N GLN A 75 -6.12 29.13 3.33
CA GLN A 75 -5.77 30.55 3.28
C GLN A 75 -6.11 31.19 1.93
N LEU A 76 -5.91 30.48 0.82
CA LEU A 76 -6.30 30.97 -0.51
C LEU A 76 -7.81 31.13 -0.61
N VAL A 77 -8.58 30.16 -0.08
CA VAL A 77 -10.04 30.23 -0.04
C VAL A 77 -10.51 31.40 0.83
N LEU A 78 -9.97 31.56 2.04
CA LEU A 78 -10.34 32.66 2.93
C LEU A 78 -10.02 34.04 2.34
N LYS A 79 -8.86 34.18 1.67
CA LYS A 79 -8.52 35.41 0.94
C LYS A 79 -9.41 35.66 -0.27
N GLY A 80 -9.85 34.61 -0.96
CA GLY A 80 -10.73 34.71 -2.12
C GLY A 80 -12.22 34.86 -1.79
N SER A 81 -12.64 34.46 -0.59
CA SER A 81 -14.03 34.57 -0.11
C SER A 81 -14.26 35.80 0.78
N GLY A 82 -13.20 36.48 1.21
CA GLY A 82 -13.29 37.82 1.79
C GLY A 82 -13.48 38.88 0.71
N ASN A 83 -14.74 39.08 0.29
CA ASN A 83 -15.21 40.39 -0.17
C ASN A 83 -15.43 41.30 1.04
#